data_AF-Q3KQ61-F1
#
_entry.id   AF-Q3KQ61-F1
#
_cell.length_a   1.000
_cell.length_b   1.000
_cell.length_c   1.000
_cell.angle_alpha   90.00
_cell.angle_beta   90.00
_cell.angle_gamma   90.00
#
_symmetry.space_group_name_H-M   'P 1'
#
loop_
_entity.id
_entity.type
_entity.pdbx_description
1 polymer ?
#
loop_
_entity_poly.entity_id
_entity_poly.type
_entity_poly.pdbx_seq_one_letter_code
_entity_poly.pdbx_strand_id
1 'polypeptide(L)'
;MGLNLTRALRNFNLENRAHGLIGKEKPRPAPSHPKTEDALRATKTHHPDIEDKIRNKDNLLLTRLKEVYVDSSDPSSEVQTKESASAQEELRLPKLTVNRESLMDLDVESIPKGKISVLEALTLLNNHKNSPETWTAKKISEDYHLDSKNTQALLEYFIPFNVKIIPPKDKKQITDS
;
A
#
# COMPACT_ATOMS: atom_id res chain seq x y z
N MET A 1 -13.74 24.25 20.61
CA MET A 1 -13.35 25.56 20.04
C MET A 1 -11.85 25.83 20.25
N GLY A 2 -10.95 25.11 19.56
CA GLY A 2 -9.49 25.22 19.79
C GLY A 2 -8.63 25.45 18.54
N LEU A 3 -9.20 25.29 17.34
CA LEU A 3 -8.43 25.39 16.08
C LEU A 3 -8.02 26.83 15.73
N ASN A 4 -8.80 27.85 16.10
CA ASN A 4 -8.59 29.22 15.61
C ASN A 4 -7.36 29.90 16.24
N LEU A 5 -7.04 29.57 17.50
CA LEU A 5 -5.89 30.13 18.20
C LEU A 5 -4.56 29.54 17.69
N THR A 6 -4.56 28.26 17.30
CA THR A 6 -3.35 27.61 16.74
C THR A 6 -2.93 28.25 15.40
N ARG A 7 -3.89 28.67 14.57
CA ARG A 7 -3.63 29.35 13.29
C ARG A 7 -3.04 30.74 13.48
N ALA A 8 -3.57 31.52 14.43
CA ALA A 8 -3.06 32.86 14.73
C ALA A 8 -1.61 32.83 15.22
N LEU A 9 -1.27 31.89 16.11
CA LEU A 9 0.10 31.68 16.58
C LEU A 9 1.04 31.20 15.46
N ARG A 10 0.57 30.30 14.58
CA ARG A 10 1.36 29.79 13.43
C ARG A 10 1.70 30.89 12.42
N ASN A 11 0.79 31.85 12.25
CA ASN A 11 0.90 32.90 11.24
C ASN A 11 1.61 34.17 11.74
N PHE A 12 2.10 34.16 12.99
CA PHE A 12 2.85 35.29 13.51
C PHE A 12 4.16 35.48 12.72
N ASN A 13 4.33 36.68 12.16
CA ASN A 13 5.57 37.10 11.50
C ASN A 13 6.00 36.21 10.31
N LEU A 14 5.04 35.75 9.51
CA LEU A 14 5.28 34.88 8.34
C LEU A 14 6.15 35.54 7.27
N GLU A 15 5.99 36.85 7.04
CA GLU A 15 6.72 37.57 5.99
C GLU A 15 8.23 37.60 6.26
N ASN A 16 8.65 38.00 7.46
CA ASN A 16 10.06 37.98 7.83
C ASN A 16 10.64 36.56 7.84
N ARG A 17 9.84 35.55 8.22
CA ARG A 17 10.26 34.14 8.13
C ARG A 17 10.42 33.70 6.68
N ALA A 18 9.51 34.10 5.79
CA ALA A 18 9.58 33.80 4.36
C ALA A 18 10.82 34.46 3.74
N HIS A 19 11.05 35.75 3.98
CA HIS A 19 12.26 36.44 3.52
C HIS A 19 13.54 35.82 4.09
N GLY A 20 13.54 35.43 5.37
CA GLY A 20 14.66 34.71 5.99
C GLY A 20 14.90 33.31 5.44
N LEU A 21 13.90 32.66 4.81
CA LEU A 21 14.06 31.38 4.12
C LEU A 21 14.46 31.56 2.66
N ILE A 22 13.92 32.56 1.97
CA ILE A 22 14.25 32.88 0.57
C ILE A 22 15.67 33.42 0.45
N GLY A 23 16.14 34.19 1.44
CA GLY A 23 17.51 34.72 1.49
C GLY A 23 18.57 33.71 1.88
N LYS A 24 18.18 32.50 2.33
CA LYS A 24 19.14 31.40 2.52
C LYS A 24 19.61 30.89 1.17
N GLU A 25 20.88 30.52 1.10
CA GLU A 25 21.40 29.82 -0.07
C GLU A 25 20.60 28.53 -0.30
N LYS A 26 20.24 28.29 -1.56
CA LYS A 26 19.52 27.06 -1.93
C LYS A 26 20.41 25.86 -1.59
N PRO A 27 19.85 24.79 -0.99
CA PRO A 27 20.63 23.60 -0.70
C PRO A 27 21.21 23.04 -2.00
N ARG A 28 22.41 22.46 -1.91
CA ARG A 28 23.02 21.77 -3.06
C ARG A 28 22.08 20.63 -3.49
N PRO A 29 21.77 20.51 -4.78
CA PRO A 29 20.98 19.39 -5.27
C PRO A 29 21.71 18.09 -4.96
N ALA A 30 20.93 17.01 -4.80
CA ALA A 30 21.50 15.68 -4.61
C ALA A 30 22.42 15.31 -5.79
N PRO A 31 23.51 14.57 -5.56
CA PRO A 31 24.37 14.10 -6.64
C PRO A 31 23.58 13.23 -7.61
N SER A 32 23.85 13.39 -8.91
CA SER A 32 23.24 12.57 -9.95
C SER A 32 23.93 11.21 -10.04
N HIS A 33 23.22 10.19 -10.52
CA HIS A 33 23.82 8.87 -10.77
C HIS A 33 24.90 8.96 -11.87
N PRO A 34 26.03 8.23 -11.79
CA PRO A 34 27.15 8.34 -12.74
C PRO A 34 26.73 8.17 -14.19
N LYS A 35 25.85 7.19 -14.49
CA LYS A 35 25.29 6.99 -15.84
C LYS A 35 24.60 8.24 -16.40
N THR A 36 23.91 8.98 -15.54
CA THR A 36 23.22 10.21 -15.93
C THR A 36 24.22 11.32 -16.20
N GLU A 37 25.29 11.43 -15.39
CA GLU A 37 26.36 12.39 -15.65
C GLU A 37 27.10 12.10 -16.95
N ASP A 38 27.41 10.83 -17.23
CA ASP A 38 28.08 10.43 -18.47
C ASP A 38 27.24 10.76 -19.70
N ALA A 39 25.93 10.51 -19.63
CA ALA A 39 24.99 10.88 -20.69
C ALA A 39 24.94 12.40 -20.90
N LEU A 40 24.89 13.18 -19.82
CA LEU A 40 24.89 14.65 -19.90
C LEU A 40 26.23 15.20 -20.45
N ARG A 41 27.36 14.58 -20.10
CA ARG A 41 28.67 14.95 -20.64
C ARG A 41 28.72 14.64 -22.13
N ALA A 42 28.29 13.44 -22.54
CA ALA A 42 28.25 13.04 -23.94
C ALA A 42 27.39 14.00 -24.78
N THR A 43 26.18 14.35 -24.32
CA THR A 43 25.32 15.29 -25.05
C THR A 43 25.95 16.68 -25.19
N LYS A 44 26.58 17.20 -24.13
CA LYS A 44 27.33 18.47 -24.19
C LYS A 44 28.51 18.41 -25.14
N THR A 45 29.22 17.27 -25.21
CA THR A 45 30.35 17.12 -26.14
C THR A 45 29.91 17.03 -27.60
N HIS A 46 28.80 16.34 -27.88
CA HIS A 46 28.30 16.18 -29.24
C HIS A 46 27.61 17.45 -29.77
N HIS A 47 27.04 18.25 -28.88
CA HIS A 47 26.29 19.44 -29.25
C HIS A 47 26.58 20.59 -28.26
N PRO A 48 27.69 21.33 -28.48
CA PRO A 48 28.10 22.42 -27.58
C PRO A 48 27.05 23.55 -27.53
N ASP A 49 26.31 23.76 -28.62
CA ASP A 49 25.30 24.83 -28.72
C ASP A 49 23.98 24.53 -27.96
N ILE A 50 23.85 23.35 -27.34
CA ILE A 50 22.59 22.95 -26.66
C ILE A 50 22.23 23.92 -25.56
N GLU A 51 23.19 24.38 -24.76
CA GLU A 51 22.88 25.26 -23.63
C GLU A 51 22.29 26.59 -24.09
N ASP A 52 22.79 27.15 -25.18
CA ASP A 52 22.27 28.39 -25.76
C ASP A 52 20.92 28.17 -26.43
N LYS A 53 20.70 27.03 -27.09
CA LYS A 53 19.41 26.66 -27.68
C LYS A 53 18.32 26.43 -26.64
N ILE A 54 18.67 25.94 -25.44
CA ILE A 54 17.73 25.77 -24.33
C ILE A 54 17.35 27.12 -23.71
N ARG A 55 18.32 28.03 -23.56
CA ARG A 55 18.10 29.36 -22.97
C ARG A 55 17.32 30.27 -23.90
N ASN A 56 17.57 30.17 -25.20
CA ASN A 56 16.95 31.01 -26.21
C ASN A 56 15.66 30.39 -26.74
N LYS A 57 14.73 31.25 -27.15
CA LYS A 57 13.46 30.84 -27.73
C LYS A 57 13.67 30.36 -29.17
N ASP A 58 13.29 29.11 -29.44
CA ASP A 58 13.26 28.58 -30.81
C ASP A 58 11.92 28.89 -31.50
N ASN A 59 11.96 29.84 -32.45
CA ASN A 59 10.76 30.30 -33.15
C ASN A 59 10.18 29.25 -34.11
N LEU A 60 11.02 28.39 -34.68
CA LEU A 60 10.61 27.34 -35.61
C LEU A 60 9.93 26.19 -34.86
N LEU A 61 10.43 25.82 -33.69
CA LEU A 61 9.75 24.86 -32.83
C LEU A 61 8.39 25.41 -32.36
N LEU A 62 8.34 26.69 -32.02
CA LEU A 62 7.09 27.33 -31.59
C LEU A 62 6.03 27.31 -32.69
N THR A 63 6.38 27.60 -33.95
CA THR A 63 5.40 27.54 -35.06
C THR A 63 4.89 26.11 -35.25
N ARG A 64 5.77 25.11 -35.22
CA ARG A 64 5.37 23.68 -35.32
C ARG A 64 4.41 23.27 -34.20
N LEU A 65 4.68 23.68 -32.97
CA LEU A 65 3.79 23.37 -31.83
C LEU A 65 2.42 24.05 -31.93
N LYS A 66 2.33 25.19 -32.63
CA LYS A 66 1.05 25.85 -32.91
C LYS A 66 0.28 25.18 -34.04
N GLU A 67 0.99 24.67 -35.05
CA GLU A 67 0.42 24.03 -36.23
C GLU A 67 -0.07 22.60 -35.95
N VAL A 68 0.62 21.87 -35.07
CA VAL A 68 0.26 20.49 -34.69
C VAL A 68 -0.85 20.52 -33.65
N TYR A 69 -2.09 20.42 -34.12
CA TYR A 69 -3.24 20.11 -33.28
C TYR A 69 -3.39 18.58 -33.19
N VAL A 70 -3.19 18.02 -32.00
CA VAL A 70 -3.43 16.58 -31.75
C VAL A 70 -4.87 16.43 -31.31
N ASP A 71 -5.69 15.92 -32.22
CA ASP A 71 -7.05 15.50 -31.90
C ASP A 71 -6.96 14.08 -31.31
N SER A 72 -6.69 13.98 -30.01
CA SER A 72 -6.74 12.70 -29.30
C SER A 72 -8.19 12.31 -29.08
N SER A 73 -8.77 11.66 -30.08
CA SER A 73 -9.98 10.89 -29.86
C SER A 73 -9.55 9.67 -29.05
N ASP A 74 -9.74 9.74 -27.73
CA ASP A 74 -9.76 8.50 -26.94
C ASP A 74 -10.81 7.61 -27.61
N PRO A 75 -10.49 6.37 -28.03
CA PRO A 75 -11.55 5.44 -28.35
C PRO A 75 -12.42 5.48 -27.10
N SER A 76 -13.72 5.77 -27.27
CA SER A 76 -14.65 5.71 -26.16
C SER A 76 -14.30 4.43 -25.46
N SER A 77 -13.81 4.53 -24.22
CA SER A 77 -13.74 3.37 -23.39
C SER A 77 -15.22 3.02 -23.24
N GLU A 78 -15.76 2.23 -24.17
CA GLU A 78 -16.29 0.96 -23.75
C GLU A 78 -15.29 0.54 -22.70
N VAL A 79 -15.73 0.71 -21.45
CA VAL A 79 -15.16 -0.02 -20.36
C VAL A 79 -15.38 -1.46 -20.80
N GLN A 80 -14.52 -1.96 -21.70
CA GLN A 80 -13.82 -3.18 -21.52
C GLN A 80 -13.19 -2.97 -20.15
N THR A 81 -14.03 -3.16 -19.12
CA THR A 81 -13.66 -3.94 -17.96
C THR A 81 -12.74 -4.94 -18.59
N LYS A 82 -11.44 -4.77 -18.35
CA LYS A 82 -10.51 -5.83 -18.64
C LYS A 82 -10.99 -6.92 -17.70
N GLU A 83 -12.00 -7.67 -18.14
CA GLU A 83 -11.94 -9.10 -18.22
C GLU A 83 -10.63 -9.38 -18.96
N SER A 84 -9.50 -9.16 -18.26
CA SER A 84 -8.49 -10.17 -18.25
C SER A 84 -9.28 -11.48 -18.22
N ALA A 85 -8.92 -12.42 -19.08
CA ALA A 85 -9.27 -13.80 -18.86
C ALA A 85 -8.66 -14.34 -17.55
N SER A 86 -8.62 -13.54 -16.47
CA SER A 86 -8.88 -14.03 -15.13
C SER A 86 -10.26 -14.66 -15.22
N ALA A 87 -10.29 -16.00 -15.33
CA ALA A 87 -11.45 -16.79 -14.95
C ALA A 87 -12.14 -16.06 -13.80
N GLN A 88 -13.40 -15.62 -14.00
CA GLN A 88 -14.16 -14.88 -13.00
C GLN A 88 -13.95 -15.58 -11.66
N GLU A 89 -13.05 -15.05 -10.82
CA GLU A 89 -12.67 -15.72 -9.58
C GLU A 89 -13.92 -15.61 -8.74
N GLU A 90 -14.72 -16.68 -8.70
CA GLU A 90 -15.99 -16.68 -7.99
C GLU A 90 -15.71 -16.25 -6.55
N LEU A 91 -16.27 -15.11 -6.15
CA LEU A 91 -16.03 -14.55 -4.83
C LEU A 91 -17.00 -15.17 -3.84
N ARG A 92 -16.52 -15.42 -2.62
CA ARG A 92 -17.31 -15.81 -1.46
C ARG A 92 -17.23 -14.71 -0.41
N LEU A 93 -18.27 -14.61 0.40
CA LEU A 93 -18.26 -13.74 1.57
C LEU A 93 -17.40 -14.36 2.68
N PRO A 94 -16.69 -13.54 3.48
CA PRO A 94 -16.01 -14.02 4.67
C PRO A 94 -17.03 -14.58 5.67
N LYS A 95 -16.72 -15.72 6.29
CA LYS A 95 -17.57 -16.32 7.32
C LYS A 95 -17.42 -15.64 8.68
N LEU A 96 -16.31 -14.95 8.91
CA LEU A 96 -16.06 -14.19 10.12
C LEU A 96 -15.74 -12.75 9.78
N THR A 97 -16.62 -11.84 10.21
CA THR A 97 -16.39 -10.40 10.19
C THR A 97 -15.96 -9.99 11.59
N VAL A 98 -14.79 -9.37 11.72
CA VAL A 98 -14.39 -8.77 13.00
C VAL A 98 -14.93 -7.35 13.04
N ASN A 99 -15.37 -6.90 14.21
CA ASN A 99 -15.76 -5.52 14.38
C ASN A 99 -14.55 -4.61 14.13
N ARG A 100 -14.74 -3.68 13.20
CA ARG A 100 -13.78 -2.69 12.66
C ARG A 100 -12.89 -1.98 13.68
N GLU A 101 -13.32 -1.91 14.93
CA GLU A 101 -12.62 -1.22 16.02
C GLU A 101 -11.46 -2.02 16.63
N SER A 102 -11.43 -3.35 16.48
CA SER A 102 -10.46 -4.21 17.20
C SER A 102 -9.23 -4.61 16.39
N LEU A 103 -9.26 -4.54 15.06
CA LEU A 103 -8.22 -5.13 14.22
C LEU A 103 -7.96 -4.30 12.96
N MET A 104 -7.35 -3.13 13.16
CA MET A 104 -6.59 -2.35 12.16
C MET A 104 -7.07 -2.48 10.71
N ASP A 105 -8.26 -1.98 10.36
CA ASP A 105 -8.74 -1.83 8.97
C ASP A 105 -8.57 -3.05 8.03
N LEU A 106 -8.47 -4.28 8.56
CA LEU A 106 -8.29 -5.53 7.79
C LEU A 106 -9.64 -6.15 7.37
N ASP A 107 -10.67 -5.33 7.16
CA ASP A 107 -11.98 -5.82 6.72
C ASP A 107 -11.90 -6.22 5.24
N VAL A 108 -11.75 -7.52 5.00
CA VAL A 108 -11.79 -8.11 3.65
C VAL A 108 -13.26 -8.28 3.26
N GLU A 109 -13.76 -7.42 2.37
CA GLU A 109 -15.17 -7.44 1.94
C GLU A 109 -15.53 -8.70 1.13
N SER A 110 -14.60 -9.22 0.34
CA SER A 110 -14.82 -10.43 -0.48
C SER A 110 -13.55 -11.26 -0.61
N ILE A 111 -13.70 -12.58 -0.56
CA ILE A 111 -12.58 -13.54 -0.64
C ILE A 111 -12.77 -14.41 -1.88
N PRO A 112 -11.76 -14.59 -2.74
CA PRO A 112 -11.86 -15.53 -3.85
C PRO A 112 -12.04 -16.99 -3.39
N LYS A 113 -12.83 -17.79 -4.13
CA LYS A 113 -12.91 -19.23 -3.91
C LYS A 113 -11.53 -19.88 -4.01
N GLY A 114 -11.30 -20.92 -3.19
CA GLY A 114 -9.98 -21.54 -3.05
C GLY A 114 -8.99 -20.79 -2.16
N LYS A 115 -9.33 -19.58 -1.69
CA LYS A 115 -8.50 -18.79 -0.77
C LYS A 115 -9.23 -18.60 0.58
N ILE A 116 -8.46 -18.34 1.64
CA ILE A 116 -8.97 -18.02 2.98
C ILE A 116 -8.26 -16.78 3.54
N SER A 117 -8.96 -16.03 4.38
CA SER A 117 -8.32 -14.94 5.13
C SER A 117 -7.46 -15.50 6.26
N VAL A 118 -6.47 -14.72 6.71
CA VAL A 118 -5.60 -15.12 7.84
C VAL A 118 -6.43 -15.41 9.08
N LEU A 119 -7.46 -14.62 9.32
CA LEU A 119 -8.32 -14.80 10.47
C LEU A 119 -9.18 -16.05 10.37
N GLU A 120 -9.76 -16.35 9.20
CA GLU A 120 -10.48 -17.61 8.98
C GLU A 120 -9.55 -18.81 9.12
N ALA A 121 -8.30 -18.69 8.66
CA ALA A 121 -7.31 -19.75 8.83
C ALA A 121 -7.04 -20.02 10.31
N LEU A 122 -6.83 -18.98 11.12
CA LEU A 122 -6.59 -19.12 12.55
C LEU A 122 -7.78 -19.72 13.29
N THR A 123 -9.01 -19.33 12.96
CA THR A 123 -10.21 -19.87 13.60
C THR A 123 -10.45 -21.32 13.21
N LEU A 124 -10.29 -21.67 11.93
CA LEU A 124 -10.36 -23.04 11.41
C LEU A 124 -9.37 -23.95 12.13
N LEU A 125 -8.11 -23.53 12.22
CA LEU A 125 -7.04 -24.30 12.87
C LEU A 125 -7.33 -24.51 14.36
N ASN A 126 -7.84 -23.48 15.03
CA ASN A 126 -8.22 -23.58 16.44
C ASN A 126 -9.40 -24.54 16.64
N ASN A 127 -10.41 -24.49 15.78
CA ASN A 127 -11.58 -25.35 15.84
C ASN A 127 -11.25 -26.83 15.60
N HIS A 128 -10.40 -27.11 14.60
CA HIS A 128 -9.90 -28.48 14.34
C HIS A 128 -9.11 -29.02 15.53
N LYS A 129 -8.26 -28.20 16.14
CA LYS A 129 -7.49 -28.59 17.33
C LYS A 129 -8.37 -28.92 18.53
N ASN A 130 -9.45 -28.16 18.76
CA ASN A 130 -10.35 -28.39 19.88
C ASN A 130 -11.31 -29.57 19.63
N SER A 131 -11.68 -29.82 18.38
CA SER A 131 -12.67 -30.84 18.01
C SER A 131 -12.37 -31.43 16.62
N PRO A 132 -11.39 -32.34 16.53
CA PRO A 132 -10.94 -32.88 15.24
C PRO A 132 -12.00 -33.78 14.57
N GLU A 133 -12.86 -34.43 15.36
CA GLU A 133 -13.94 -35.29 14.85
C GLU A 133 -15.02 -34.48 14.11
N THR A 134 -15.32 -33.26 14.59
CA THR A 134 -16.38 -32.42 14.02
C THR A 134 -15.86 -31.48 12.93
N TRP A 135 -14.58 -31.12 12.94
CA TRP A 135 -13.92 -30.22 11.98
C TRP A 135 -12.94 -30.97 11.08
N THR A 136 -13.41 -32.05 10.46
CA THR A 136 -12.57 -32.84 9.54
C THR A 136 -12.14 -32.05 8.31
N ALA A 137 -11.02 -32.44 7.70
CA ALA A 137 -10.49 -31.82 6.49
C ALA A 137 -11.52 -31.72 5.35
N LYS A 138 -12.39 -32.74 5.21
CA LYS A 138 -13.46 -32.80 4.22
C LYS A 138 -14.50 -31.70 4.43
N LYS A 139 -14.99 -31.57 5.66
CA LYS A 139 -15.95 -30.53 6.03
C LYS A 139 -15.37 -29.14 5.76
N ILE A 140 -14.12 -28.92 6.15
CA ILE A 140 -13.43 -27.64 5.95
C ILE A 140 -13.28 -27.31 4.46
N SER A 141 -12.88 -28.29 3.62
CA SER A 141 -12.76 -28.06 2.18
C SER A 141 -14.09 -27.69 1.52
N GLU A 142 -15.17 -28.36 1.92
CA GLU A 142 -16.52 -28.08 1.41
C GLU A 142 -16.99 -26.70 1.87
N ASP A 143 -16.82 -26.41 3.16
CA ASP A 143 -17.25 -25.18 3.80
C ASP A 143 -16.59 -23.93 3.22
N TYR A 144 -15.28 -23.99 2.92
CA TYR A 144 -14.50 -22.83 2.45
C TYR A 144 -14.16 -22.89 0.97
N HIS A 145 -14.68 -23.89 0.25
CA HIS A 145 -14.35 -24.16 -1.16
C HIS A 145 -12.84 -24.27 -1.41
N LEU A 146 -12.14 -25.01 -0.55
CA LEU A 146 -10.70 -25.24 -0.65
C LEU A 146 -10.41 -26.61 -1.26
N ASP A 147 -9.22 -26.76 -1.84
CA ASP A 147 -8.78 -28.07 -2.31
C ASP A 147 -8.52 -29.01 -1.12
N SER A 148 -9.16 -30.17 -1.16
CA SER A 148 -9.06 -31.24 -0.16
C SER A 148 -7.62 -31.67 0.18
N LYS A 149 -6.72 -31.67 -0.81
CA LYS A 149 -5.30 -32.02 -0.59
C LYS A 149 -4.59 -30.95 0.21
N ASN A 150 -4.81 -29.70 -0.16
CA ASN A 150 -4.21 -28.55 0.51
C ASN A 150 -4.78 -28.37 1.92
N THR A 151 -6.07 -28.65 2.15
CA THR A 151 -6.64 -28.60 3.49
C THR A 151 -6.08 -29.67 4.41
N GLN A 152 -5.86 -30.89 3.92
CA GLN A 152 -5.20 -31.95 4.68
C GLN A 152 -3.77 -31.54 5.08
N ALA A 153 -2.97 -31.07 4.12
CA ALA A 153 -1.62 -30.59 4.40
C ALA A 153 -1.62 -29.40 5.38
N LEU A 154 -2.55 -28.46 5.24
CA LEU A 154 -2.70 -27.34 6.15
C LEU A 154 -2.95 -27.81 7.59
N LEU A 155 -3.82 -28.80 7.80
CA LEU A 155 -4.13 -29.32 9.13
C LEU A 155 -3.00 -30.17 9.72
N GLU A 156 -2.23 -30.87 8.89
CA GLU A 156 -1.12 -31.74 9.32
C GLU A 156 0.12 -30.92 9.70
N TYR A 157 0.50 -29.94 8.88
CA TYR A 157 1.76 -29.21 9.03
C TYR A 157 1.63 -27.89 9.78
N PHE A 158 0.44 -27.30 9.87
CA PHE A 158 0.26 -25.99 10.50
C PHE A 158 -0.47 -26.12 11.84
N ILE A 159 0.29 -26.09 12.94
CA ILE A 159 -0.24 -26.23 14.30
C ILE A 159 -0.34 -24.85 14.98
N PRO A 160 -1.52 -24.41 15.44
CA PRO A 160 -1.66 -23.12 16.10
C PRO A 160 -1.01 -23.11 17.49
N PHE A 161 -0.41 -21.97 17.85
CA PHE A 161 0.29 -21.78 19.12
C PHE A 161 -0.60 -22.07 20.34
N ASN A 162 0.00 -22.68 21.37
CA ASN A 162 -0.61 -22.84 22.69
C ASN A 162 -0.25 -21.63 23.56
N VAL A 163 -1.13 -20.63 23.60
CA VAL A 163 -0.95 -19.48 24.51
C VAL A 163 -1.47 -19.86 25.89
N LYS A 164 -0.56 -20.04 26.85
CA LYS A 164 -0.91 -20.18 28.27
C LYS A 164 -0.84 -18.81 28.92
N ILE A 165 -1.99 -18.26 29.29
CA ILE A 165 -2.04 -17.03 30.08
C ILE A 165 -1.71 -17.41 31.53
N ILE A 166 -0.50 -17.11 31.96
CA ILE A 166 -0.07 -17.32 33.35
C ILE A 166 -0.59 -16.12 34.15
N PRO A 167 -1.54 -16.30 35.09
CA PRO A 167 -2.00 -15.19 35.91
C PRO A 167 -0.81 -14.63 36.72
N PRO A 168 -0.72 -13.30 36.90
CA PRO A 168 0.32 -12.71 37.73
C PRO A 168 0.18 -13.27 39.15
N LYS A 169 1.26 -13.83 39.70
CA LYS A 169 1.29 -14.24 41.11
C LYS A 169 1.09 -13.00 41.98
N ASP A 170 0.23 -13.10 43.00
CA ASP A 170 -0.01 -12.05 43.97
C ASP A 170 1.32 -11.52 44.50
N LYS A 171 1.68 -10.31 44.05
CA LYS A 171 2.85 -9.61 44.57
C LYS A 171 2.49 -9.22 46.00
N LYS A 172 3.01 -9.97 46.99
CA LYS A 172 2.98 -9.56 48.39
C LYS A 172 3.48 -8.12 48.44
N GLN A 173 2.61 -7.18 48.80
CA GLN A 173 2.99 -5.80 49.03
C GLN A 173 4.07 -5.81 50.10
N ILE A 174 5.26 -5.30 49.77
CA ILE A 174 6.29 -5.03 50.75
C ILE A 174 5.78 -3.82 51.53
N THR A 175 5.36 -4.05 52.77
CA THR A 175 5.03 -2.98 53.70
C THR A 175 6.34 -2.52 54.34
N ASP A 176 6.73 -1.28 54.07
CA ASP A 176 7.85 -0.64 54.74
C ASP A 176 7.46 -0.40 56.20
N SER A 177 8.20 -1.01 57.13
CA SER A 177 8.08 -0.85 58.59
C SER A 177 9.34 -0.22 59.15
#